data_AF-A0A261BH48-F1
#
_entry.id   AF-A0A261BH48-F1
#
_cell.length_a   1.000
_cell.length_b   1.000
_cell.length_c   1.000
_cell.angle_alpha   90.00
_cell.angle_beta   90.00
_cell.angle_gamma   90.00
#
_symmetry.space_group_name_H-M   'P 1'
#
loop_
_entity.id
_entity.type
_entity.pdbx_description
1 polymer ?
#
loop_
_entity_poly.entity_id
_entity_poly.type
_entity_poly.pdbx_seq_one_letter_code
_entity_poly.pdbx_strand_id
1 'polypeptide(L)'
;MPPPLSYPALKLVLEYVKVEKRIHLTSRSKFLQRIDKTVPVRANIFWKQKGYLSLDSFQFDVKHKPEYTNEDKKNGKLLMSYLKGRSNVNVNNAVFASVKTFQDIRQAKFENFIFST
;
A
#
# COMPACT_ATOMS: atom_id res chain seq x y z
N MET A 1 -11.72 17.86 -25.78
CA MET A 1 -11.15 17.13 -24.63
C MET A 1 -11.82 17.65 -23.37
N PRO A 2 -12.35 16.80 -22.49
CA PRO A 2 -12.82 17.27 -21.20
C PRO A 2 -11.66 17.94 -20.46
N PRO A 3 -11.90 19.02 -19.69
CA PRO A 3 -10.89 19.61 -18.84
C PRO A 3 -10.26 18.52 -17.97
N PRO A 4 -8.95 18.54 -17.72
CA PRO A 4 -8.35 17.68 -16.72
C PRO A 4 -9.13 17.87 -15.42
N LEU A 5 -9.43 16.77 -14.71
CA LEU A 5 -10.07 16.86 -13.40
C LEU A 5 -9.32 17.87 -12.55
N SER A 6 -10.05 18.83 -11.99
CA SER A 6 -9.45 19.83 -11.11
C SER A 6 -8.74 19.13 -9.94
N TYR A 7 -7.67 19.73 -9.45
CA TYR A 7 -6.81 19.14 -8.43
C TYR A 7 -7.57 18.63 -7.18
N PRO A 8 -8.60 19.34 -6.65
CA PRO A 8 -9.42 18.83 -5.55
C PRO A 8 -10.23 17.57 -5.93
N ALA A 9 -10.84 17.55 -7.12
CA ALA A 9 -11.64 16.43 -7.58
C ALA A 9 -10.78 15.16 -7.76
N LEU A 10 -9.56 15.30 -8.30
CA LEU A 10 -8.65 14.17 -8.47
C LEU A 10 -8.18 13.57 -7.15
N LYS A 11 -7.91 14.40 -6.13
CA LYS A 11 -7.56 13.91 -4.78
C LYS A 11 -8.69 13.08 -4.18
N LEU A 12 -9.92 13.58 -4.25
CA LEU A 12 -11.11 12.88 -3.76
C LEU A 12 -11.28 11.53 -4.49
N VAL A 13 -11.13 11.51 -5.80
CA VAL A 13 -11.19 10.26 -6.58
C VAL A 13 -10.15 9.26 -6.07
N LEU A 14 -8.89 9.67 -5.91
CA LEU A 14 -7.83 8.79 -5.42
C LEU A 14 -8.06 8.33 -3.97
N GLU A 15 -8.70 9.14 -3.15
CA GLU A 15 -9.01 8.81 -1.75
C GLU A 15 -10.05 7.70 -1.62
N TYR A 16 -11.06 7.68 -2.49
CA TYR A 16 -12.18 6.73 -2.43
C TYR A 16 -12.07 5.55 -3.40
N VAL A 17 -11.10 5.56 -4.32
CA VAL A 17 -10.82 4.40 -5.19
C VAL A 17 -10.17 3.29 -4.37
N LYS A 18 -10.63 2.05 -4.59
CA LYS A 18 -10.04 0.83 -4.00
C LYS A 18 -8.52 0.82 -4.13
N VAL A 19 -7.83 0.52 -3.02
CA VAL A 19 -6.36 0.55 -2.92
C VAL A 19 -5.67 -0.20 -4.04
N GLU A 20 -6.13 -1.41 -4.37
CA GLU A 20 -5.62 -2.21 -5.49
C GLU A 20 -5.61 -1.44 -6.82
N LYS A 21 -6.75 -0.87 -7.20
CA LYS A 21 -6.89 -0.09 -8.44
C LYS A 21 -6.02 1.16 -8.38
N ARG A 22 -5.96 1.82 -7.23
CA ARG A 22 -5.15 3.01 -6.99
C ARG A 22 -3.66 2.74 -7.18
N ILE A 23 -3.15 1.62 -6.67
CA ILE A 23 -1.76 1.18 -6.86
C ILE A 23 -1.46 1.00 -8.35
N HIS A 24 -2.30 0.26 -9.07
CA HIS A 24 -2.10 0.06 -10.51
C HIS A 24 -2.18 1.36 -11.31
N LEU A 25 -3.16 2.23 -11.04
CA LEU A 25 -3.32 3.51 -11.74
C LEU A 25 -2.10 4.41 -11.55
N THR A 26 -1.64 4.56 -10.31
CA THR A 26 -0.55 5.48 -9.97
C THR A 26 0.81 4.96 -10.42
N SER A 27 0.97 3.64 -10.55
CA SER A 27 2.19 3.02 -11.09
C SER A 27 2.51 3.43 -12.52
N ARG A 28 1.48 3.77 -13.31
CA ARG A 28 1.58 4.08 -14.74
C ARG A 28 1.84 5.55 -15.03
N SER A 29 1.76 6.43 -14.03
CA SER A 29 1.91 7.88 -14.21
C SER A 29 2.64 8.54 -13.04
N LYS A 30 3.81 9.12 -13.33
CA LYS A 30 4.59 9.90 -12.35
C LYS A 30 3.81 11.09 -11.80
N PHE A 31 2.94 11.69 -12.62
CA PHE A 31 2.06 12.79 -12.20
C PHE A 31 1.07 12.31 -11.14
N LEU A 32 0.35 11.21 -11.43
CA LEU A 32 -0.59 10.62 -10.46
C LEU A 32 0.14 10.19 -9.20
N GLN A 33 1.32 9.56 -9.32
CA GLN A 33 2.11 9.14 -8.17
C GLN A 33 2.46 10.30 -7.23
N ARG A 34 2.76 11.50 -7.76
CA ARG A 34 3.03 12.70 -6.95
C ARG A 34 1.81 13.16 -6.17
N ILE A 35 0.66 13.24 -6.83
CA ILE A 35 -0.60 13.63 -6.18
C ILE A 35 -0.99 12.59 -5.15
N ASP A 36 -0.86 11.32 -5.51
CA ASP A 36 -1.27 10.19 -4.70
C ASP A 36 -0.51 10.06 -3.38
N LYS A 37 0.76 10.50 -3.34
CA LYS A 37 1.55 10.58 -2.11
C LYS A 37 1.01 11.59 -1.10
N THR A 38 0.27 12.60 -1.55
CA THR A 38 -0.34 13.60 -0.67
C THR A 38 -1.68 13.14 -0.08
N VAL A 39 -2.25 12.06 -0.62
CA VAL A 39 -3.55 11.52 -0.19
C VAL A 39 -3.29 10.31 0.71
N PRO A 40 -3.82 10.28 1.95
CA PRO A 40 -3.69 9.13 2.84
C PRO A 40 -4.18 7.84 2.18
N VAL A 41 -3.53 6.73 2.47
CA VAL A 41 -3.98 5.39 2.05
C VAL A 41 -4.83 4.84 3.17
N ARG A 42 -6.08 4.46 2.89
CA ARG A 42 -6.93 3.74 3.85
C ARG A 42 -7.06 2.31 3.40
N ALA A 43 -6.76 1.37 4.29
CA ALA A 43 -6.99 -0.05 4.08
C ALA A 43 -7.68 -0.65 5.31
N ASN A 44 -8.41 -1.74 5.13
CA ASN A 44 -9.00 -2.47 6.24
C ASN A 44 -7.95 -3.33 6.95
N ILE A 45 -7.13 -4.07 6.19
CA ILE A 45 -6.18 -5.04 6.75
C ILE A 45 -4.80 -4.82 6.16
N PHE A 46 -3.81 -4.68 7.03
CA PHE A 46 -2.40 -4.77 6.67
C PHE A 46 -1.80 -6.01 7.32
N TRP A 47 -1.15 -6.85 6.52
CA TRP A 47 -0.47 -8.03 7.04
C TRP A 47 1.00 -8.01 6.64
N LYS A 48 1.88 -8.23 7.61
CA LYS A 48 3.32 -8.39 7.39
C LYS A 48 3.80 -9.67 8.05
N GLN A 49 4.42 -10.54 7.27
CA GLN A 49 5.21 -11.67 7.78
C GLN A 49 6.57 -11.71 7.08
N LYS A 50 7.50 -12.53 7.57
CA LYS A 50 8.73 -12.87 6.83
C LYS A 50 8.34 -13.41 5.45
N GLY A 51 8.61 -12.62 4.42
CA GLY A 51 8.26 -12.93 3.04
C GLY A 51 6.84 -12.54 2.61
N TYR A 52 5.85 -12.46 3.49
CA TYR A 52 4.50 -12.04 3.11
C TYR A 52 4.24 -10.55 3.40
N LEU A 53 3.52 -9.88 2.52
CA LEU A 53 3.04 -8.51 2.68
C LEU A 53 1.68 -8.39 1.99
N SER A 54 0.64 -7.99 2.70
CA SER A 54 -0.64 -7.67 2.08
C SER A 54 -1.21 -6.35 2.60
N LEU A 55 -1.98 -5.71 1.74
CA LEU A 55 -2.75 -4.51 2.02
C LEU A 55 -4.13 -4.71 1.37
N ASP A 56 -5.14 -4.97 2.19
CA ASP A 56 -6.45 -5.49 1.78
C ASP A 56 -6.33 -6.74 0.89
N SER A 57 -7.03 -6.74 -0.27
CA SER A 57 -6.95 -7.79 -1.28
C SER A 57 -5.64 -7.79 -2.05
N PHE A 58 -4.79 -6.75 -1.90
CA PHE A 58 -3.54 -6.64 -2.63
C PHE A 58 -2.41 -7.32 -1.85
N GLN A 59 -2.08 -8.54 -2.25
CA GLN A 59 -1.17 -9.42 -1.52
C GLN A 59 0.13 -9.75 -2.26
N PHE A 60 1.14 -10.10 -1.49
CA PHE A 60 2.46 -10.55 -1.93
C PHE A 60 3.01 -11.60 -0.97
N ASP A 61 3.57 -12.68 -1.52
CA ASP A 61 4.32 -13.68 -0.76
C ASP A 61 5.69 -13.95 -1.43
N VAL A 62 6.77 -13.90 -0.63
CA VAL A 62 8.15 -14.27 -0.99
C VAL A 62 8.41 -15.74 -0.59
N LYS A 63 7.58 -16.34 0.27
CA LYS A 63 7.72 -17.76 0.56
C LYS A 63 7.19 -18.53 -0.65
N HIS A 64 8.14 -19.03 -1.44
CA HIS A 64 7.95 -19.97 -2.54
C HIS A 64 6.98 -21.11 -2.17
N LYS A 65 5.68 -20.89 -2.36
CA LYS A 65 4.75 -21.99 -2.66
C LYS A 65 4.71 -22.13 -4.18
N PRO A 66 4.74 -23.36 -4.72
CA PRO A 66 4.70 -23.58 -6.18
C PRO A 66 3.41 -23.09 -6.85
N GLU A 67 2.39 -22.73 -6.06
CA GLU A 67 1.05 -22.30 -6.51
C GLU A 67 0.96 -20.83 -6.96
N TYR A 68 2.05 -20.05 -6.92
CA TYR A 68 2.01 -18.61 -7.25
C TYR A 68 2.38 -18.28 -8.68
N THR A 69 1.73 -17.25 -9.22
CA THR A 69 1.94 -16.76 -10.57
C THR A 69 3.07 -15.72 -10.64
N ASN A 70 3.62 -15.51 -11.84
CA ASN A 70 4.55 -14.39 -12.08
C ASN A 70 3.91 -13.02 -11.77
N GLU A 71 2.59 -12.93 -11.77
CA GLU A 71 1.84 -11.70 -11.49
C GLU A 71 1.89 -11.34 -10.00
N ASP A 72 1.79 -12.34 -9.11
CA ASP A 72 1.90 -12.13 -7.65
C ASP A 72 3.26 -11.53 -7.25
N LYS A 73 4.33 -11.98 -7.91
CA LYS A 73 5.69 -11.44 -7.71
C LYS A 73 5.78 -9.97 -8.16
N LYS A 74 5.17 -9.62 -9.30
CA LYS A 74 5.13 -8.22 -9.78
C LYS A 74 4.31 -7.35 -8.84
N ASN A 75 3.16 -7.85 -8.38
CA ASN A 75 2.27 -7.13 -7.46
C ASN A 75 2.96 -6.80 -6.15
N GLY A 76 3.78 -7.71 -5.62
CA GLY A 76 4.58 -7.41 -4.43
C GLY A 76 5.66 -6.36 -4.62
N LYS A 77 6.39 -6.42 -5.73
CA LYS A 77 7.36 -5.38 -6.07
C LYS A 77 6.64 -4.02 -6.19
N LEU A 78 5.44 -4.03 -6.77
CA LEU A 78 4.63 -2.84 -6.92
C LEU A 78 4.14 -2.31 -5.57
N LEU A 79 3.58 -3.16 -4.70
CA LEU A 79 3.13 -2.81 -3.35
C LEU A 79 4.27 -2.21 -2.52
N MET A 80 5.43 -2.87 -2.52
CA MET A 80 6.62 -2.40 -1.80
C MET A 80 7.07 -1.03 -2.31
N SER A 81 7.08 -0.82 -3.64
CA SER A 81 7.41 0.48 -4.23
C SER A 81 6.39 1.56 -3.93
N TYR A 82 5.11 1.18 -3.83
CA TYR A 82 3.99 2.08 -3.58
C TYR A 82 3.99 2.60 -2.14
N LEU A 83 4.29 1.72 -1.18
CA LEU A 83 4.38 2.06 0.24
C LEU A 83 5.69 2.78 0.60
N LYS A 84 6.75 2.62 -0.21
CA LYS A 84 8.06 3.24 0.05
C LYS A 84 7.94 4.77 0.13
N GLY A 85 8.30 5.32 1.29
CA GLY A 85 8.29 6.76 1.54
C GLY A 85 6.90 7.36 1.77
N ARG A 86 5.90 6.53 2.09
CA ARG A 86 4.61 6.98 2.63
C ARG A 86 4.65 6.91 4.15
N SER A 87 4.24 8.00 4.79
CA SER A 87 4.04 8.09 6.24
C SER A 87 2.57 7.97 6.66
N ASN A 88 1.64 8.09 5.72
CA ASN A 88 0.20 8.25 6.02
C ASN A 88 -0.60 7.06 5.49
N VAL A 89 -0.37 5.88 6.05
CA VAL A 89 -1.13 4.66 5.78
C VAL A 89 -2.00 4.36 7.00
N ASN A 90 -3.30 4.58 6.88
CA ASN A 90 -4.28 4.31 7.93
C ASN A 90 -4.89 2.92 7.68
N VAL A 91 -4.84 2.07 8.70
CA VAL A 91 -5.36 0.70 8.61
C VAL A 91 -6.21 0.35 9.82
N ASN A 92 -7.35 -0.30 9.59
CA ASN A 92 -8.23 -0.71 10.70
C ASN A 92 -7.61 -1.85 11.51
N ASN A 93 -6.90 -2.76 10.86
CA ASN A 93 -6.20 -3.86 11.51
C ASN A 93 -4.82 -4.05 10.89
N ALA A 94 -3.78 -4.08 11.73
CA ALA A 94 -2.40 -4.35 11.31
C ALA A 94 -1.89 -5.61 12.02
N VAL A 95 -1.62 -6.65 11.25
CA VAL A 95 -1.13 -7.94 11.74
C VAL A 95 0.33 -8.11 11.37
N PHE A 96 1.17 -8.24 12.39
CA PHE A 96 2.60 -8.47 12.24
C PHE A 96 2.94 -9.86 12.76
N ALA A 97 3.16 -10.80 11.83
CA ALA A 97 3.57 -12.15 12.17
C ALA A 97 5.10 -12.23 12.26
N SER A 98 5.60 -12.90 13.30
CA SER A 98 7.03 -13.11 13.57
C SER A 98 7.80 -11.86 14.00
N VAL A 99 7.12 -10.83 14.50
CA VAL A 99 7.74 -9.69 15.17
C VAL A 99 7.96 -10.05 16.62
N LYS A 100 9.22 -9.99 17.08
CA LYS A 100 9.58 -10.33 18.47
C LYS A 100 9.60 -9.10 19.36
N THR A 101 9.84 -7.92 18.79
CA THR A 101 9.99 -6.66 19.53
C THR A 101 9.29 -5.49 18.83
N PHE A 102 8.90 -4.48 19.61
CA PHE A 102 8.33 -3.23 19.06
C PHE A 102 9.32 -2.49 18.14
N GLN A 103 10.63 -2.71 18.31
CA GLN A 103 11.65 -2.18 17.41
C GLN A 103 11.58 -2.82 16.01
N ASP A 104 11.18 -4.09 15.89
CA ASP A 104 10.98 -4.74 14.59
C ASP A 104 9.79 -4.10 13.83
N ILE A 105 8.79 -3.58 14.55
CA ILE A 105 7.67 -2.81 13.97
C ILE A 105 8.17 -1.46 13.46
N ARG A 106 9.03 -0.76 14.21
CA ARG A 106 9.64 0.52 13.77
C ARG A 106 10.64 0.33 12.62
N GLN A 107 11.42 -0.76 12.61
CA GLN A 107 12.41 -1.06 11.57
C GLN A 107 11.77 -1.48 10.24
N ALA A 108 10.55 -2.00 10.26
CA ALA A 108 9.72 -2.09 9.06
C ALA A 108 9.30 -0.69 8.62
N LYS A 109 10.25 0.16 8.16
CA LYS A 109 10.20 1.53 7.60
C LYS A 109 8.82 2.14 7.23
N PHE A 110 7.88 2.10 8.15
CA PHE A 110 6.56 2.68 8.06
C PHE A 110 6.45 3.51 9.33
N GLU A 111 7.23 4.59 9.36
CA GLU A 111 7.15 5.59 10.41
C GLU A 111 5.71 6.10 10.42
N ASN A 112 5.00 5.75 11.51
CA ASN A 112 3.66 6.19 11.88
C ASN A 112 2.48 5.42 11.25
N PHE A 113 2.34 4.13 11.60
CA PHE A 113 0.99 3.60 11.79
C PHE A 113 0.38 4.29 13.02
N ILE A 114 -0.57 5.19 12.81
CA ILE A 114 -1.41 5.71 13.89
C ILE A 114 -2.40 4.59 14.22
N PHE A 115 -2.14 3.84 15.29
CA PHE A 115 -3.12 2.94 15.87
C PHE A 115 -4.14 3.82 16.62
N SER A 116 -5.31 4.06 16.04
CA SER A 116 -6.42 4.64 16.81
C SER A 116 -6.95 3.57 17.75
N THR A 117 -6.75 3.80 19.05
CA THR A 117 -7.35 3.05 20.17
C THR A 117 -8.86 3.11 20.15
#